data_AF-A0A4Q6FY16-F1
#
_entry.id   AF-A0A4Q6FY16-F1
#
_cell.length_a   1.000
_cell.length_b   1.000
_cell.length_c   1.000
_cell.angle_alpha   90.00
_cell.angle_beta   90.00
_cell.angle_gamma   90.00
#
_symmetry.space_group_name_H-M   'P 1'
#
loop_
_entity.id
_entity.type
_entity.pdbx_description
1 polymer ?
#
loop_
_entity_poly.entity_id
_entity_poly.type
_entity_poly.pdbx_seq_one_letter_code
_entity_poly.pdbx_strand_id
1 'polypeptide(L)'
;MPRVVSLFLSLWLLSCSGSGPKDTGGHKTTADFSAAVLVFEPAQGKILRAQPLVIASSEVIQDAFDYTLGSLDVTPVANGIYTLKGRYLYASRLSELTGSSALILAQLCQAMGIYSDGTGTRVWWRSHHTQARMEALASAVAAGHRDLHCVMHIENQNGLPFYLSFDPLPVSDADVLGSAVAKKAVQSSLMMLNVKSGLVLAPLALLKIVDLNPQFDTVRALGASSHTPLYSMETGAPCAFAAGSQTVVSNTDLLKQSSVSFEGVQLKAATPVAIAGKRLKACSGVSIQFKDDQAQFGFTCGTYQATKNEGLEAGCQWGVLLGNDKDPEDEITVTLGMPRLSYLGSMSRGWMSGKDAVVKSPINPIRLKSIALNGFSVSQLSFLEKAFDVILEVSPDVYRQDFAGYMKSASLGTTGACAQPGVMGYASVGGNSITLCQYMFGSGVDSPSAVVGAAHTIVHEVRHARGFFHDIDRPAYEPCGGTAFANVFDHNIVAVCTSAFCPLLKSSAEGSYLNDINYSLKGDDRRFLGLCKQWQTNMGFTDARVRAGR
;
A
#
# COMPACT_ATOMS: atom_id res chain seq x y z
N MET A 1 -11.68 -22.94 -35.24
CA MET A 1 -11.87 -22.41 -33.87
C MET A 1 -10.63 -21.60 -33.51
N PRO A 2 -10.70 -20.26 -33.45
CA PRO A 2 -9.51 -19.43 -33.30
C PRO A 2 -9.10 -19.37 -31.82
N ARG A 3 -7.81 -19.58 -31.57
CA ARG A 3 -7.19 -19.50 -30.24
C ARG A 3 -6.82 -18.05 -29.95
N VAL A 4 -7.30 -17.58 -28.80
CA VAL A 4 -7.00 -16.30 -28.15
C VAL A 4 -5.49 -16.22 -27.89
N VAL A 5 -4.80 -15.32 -28.58
CA VAL A 5 -3.45 -14.88 -28.23
C VAL A 5 -3.63 -13.72 -27.26
N SER A 6 -3.29 -13.96 -25.99
CA SER A 6 -3.26 -12.94 -24.94
C SER A 6 -2.24 -11.86 -25.28
N LEU A 7 -2.71 -10.82 -25.96
CA LEU A 7 -2.11 -9.49 -25.87
C LEU A 7 -2.41 -8.97 -24.46
N PHE A 8 -1.36 -8.74 -23.67
CA PHE A 8 -1.44 -7.87 -22.49
C PHE A 8 -1.74 -6.45 -22.99
N LEU A 9 -3.02 -6.19 -23.16
CA LEU A 9 -3.62 -4.92 -23.53
C LEU A 9 -3.70 -4.07 -22.25
N SER A 10 -2.60 -3.40 -21.91
CA SER A 10 -2.58 -2.32 -20.91
C SER A 10 -3.28 -1.09 -21.51
N LEU A 11 -4.61 -1.15 -21.63
CA LEU A 11 -5.44 -0.04 -22.10
C LEU A 11 -5.80 0.84 -20.89
N TRP A 12 -5.17 2.01 -20.79
CA TRP A 12 -5.67 3.15 -20.01
C TRP A 12 -5.99 4.28 -21.00
N LEU A 13 -7.28 4.52 -21.24
CA LEU A 13 -7.77 5.74 -21.87
C LEU A 13 -8.23 6.70 -20.76
N LEU A 14 -7.59 7.89 -20.73
CA LEU A 14 -8.10 9.27 -20.55
C LEU A 14 -9.38 9.45 -19.70
N SER A 15 -9.61 10.46 -18.84
CA SER A 15 -9.00 11.77 -18.51
C SER A 15 -9.96 12.40 -17.46
N CYS A 16 -9.52 13.27 -16.55
CA CYS A 16 -9.84 14.70 -16.58
C CYS A 16 -9.10 15.47 -15.45
N SER A 17 -8.40 16.53 -15.87
CA SER A 17 -8.38 17.90 -15.33
C SER A 17 -8.11 18.16 -13.83
N GLY A 18 -7.08 18.97 -13.54
CA GLY A 18 -7.05 19.78 -12.33
C GLY A 18 -5.68 20.27 -11.84
N SER A 19 -5.34 21.51 -12.20
CA SER A 19 -4.54 22.50 -11.44
C SER A 19 -3.12 22.15 -10.94
N GLY A 20 -2.11 22.81 -11.53
CA GLY A 20 -0.74 22.86 -10.97
C GLY A 20 -0.59 23.79 -9.76
N PRO A 21 0.63 23.84 -9.20
CA PRO A 21 1.18 25.13 -8.76
C PRO A 21 2.67 25.34 -9.12
N LYS A 22 2.90 26.58 -9.53
CA LYS A 22 4.05 27.52 -9.44
C LYS A 22 5.42 27.04 -8.94
N ASP A 23 6.42 27.49 -9.71
CA ASP A 23 7.86 27.62 -9.43
C ASP A 23 8.23 28.00 -8.00
N THR A 24 9.34 27.42 -7.53
CA THR A 24 10.51 28.19 -7.02
C THR A 24 11.81 27.36 -7.09
N GLY A 25 12.72 27.83 -7.94
CA GLY A 25 14.19 27.84 -7.90
C GLY A 25 15.03 26.85 -7.07
N GLY A 26 16.07 26.30 -7.72
CA GLY A 26 17.23 25.72 -7.06
C GLY A 26 18.19 25.01 -8.02
N HIS A 27 19.31 25.67 -8.32
CA HIS A 27 20.45 25.31 -9.20
C HIS A 27 20.63 23.84 -9.64
N LYS A 28 20.57 23.63 -10.96
CA LYS A 28 21.14 22.49 -11.69
C LYS A 28 22.53 22.86 -12.23
N THR A 29 23.54 22.09 -11.88
CA THR A 29 24.71 21.85 -12.73
C THR A 29 24.40 20.66 -13.64
N THR A 30 23.68 20.91 -14.73
CA THR A 30 23.56 19.97 -15.84
C THR A 30 24.75 20.19 -16.76
N ALA A 31 25.56 19.16 -16.95
CA ALA A 31 26.48 19.09 -18.07
C ALA A 31 25.66 19.25 -19.36
N ASP A 32 25.99 20.28 -20.13
CA ASP A 32 25.45 20.55 -21.46
C ASP A 32 25.80 19.39 -22.40
N PHE A 33 24.90 18.42 -22.55
CA PHE A 33 24.73 17.77 -23.83
C PHE A 33 23.92 18.74 -24.68
N SER A 34 24.63 19.53 -25.47
CA SER A 34 24.08 20.33 -26.54
C SER A 34 23.09 19.49 -27.34
N ALA A 35 21.81 19.87 -27.27
CA ALA A 35 20.77 19.35 -28.13
C ALA A 35 21.19 19.61 -29.57
N ALA A 36 21.77 18.60 -30.22
CA ALA A 36 21.93 18.57 -31.65
C ALA A 36 20.53 18.80 -32.23
N VAL A 37 20.35 19.94 -32.91
CA VAL A 37 19.14 20.22 -33.67
C VAL A 37 19.06 19.13 -34.73
N LEU A 38 18.26 18.10 -34.45
CA LEU A 38 18.00 17.02 -35.39
C LEU A 38 17.16 17.62 -36.53
N VAL A 39 17.79 17.81 -37.68
CA VAL A 39 17.11 18.24 -38.91
C VAL A 39 16.54 16.99 -39.57
N PHE A 40 15.21 16.87 -39.61
CA PHE A 40 14.53 15.74 -40.23
C PHE A 40 14.00 16.14 -41.60
N GLU A 41 14.35 15.38 -42.62
CA GLU A 41 13.83 15.56 -43.96
C GLU A 41 13.16 14.26 -44.43
N PRO A 42 11.96 14.32 -45.04
CA PRO A 42 11.41 13.18 -45.75
C PRO A 42 12.37 12.76 -46.86
N ALA A 43 12.51 11.45 -47.10
CA ALA A 43 13.35 10.98 -48.19
C ALA A 43 12.85 11.57 -49.53
N GLN A 44 13.72 12.24 -50.28
CA GLN A 44 13.40 12.76 -51.60
C GLN A 44 13.68 11.68 -52.67
N GLY A 45 12.77 11.47 -53.64
CA GLY A 45 13.05 10.62 -54.82
C GLY A 45 11.93 9.67 -55.28
N LYS A 46 12.30 8.67 -56.11
CA LYS A 46 11.44 7.60 -56.65
C LYS A 46 11.19 6.51 -55.59
N ILE A 47 10.15 5.70 -55.77
CA ILE A 47 9.88 4.51 -54.93
C ILE A 47 11.16 3.68 -54.80
N LEU A 48 11.65 3.53 -53.57
CA LEU A 48 12.83 2.74 -53.29
C LEU A 48 12.39 1.27 -53.22
N ARG A 49 12.77 0.50 -54.25
CA ARG A 49 12.63 -0.95 -54.19
C ARG A 49 13.85 -1.49 -53.46
N ALA A 50 13.66 -1.84 -52.20
CA ALA A 50 14.69 -2.48 -51.41
C ALA A 50 15.08 -3.82 -52.06
N GLN A 51 16.31 -3.93 -52.56
CA GLN A 51 16.91 -5.25 -52.67
C GLN A 51 17.29 -5.67 -51.24
N PRO A 52 16.71 -6.76 -50.71
CA PRO A 52 17.15 -7.27 -49.42
C PRO A 52 18.62 -7.66 -49.55
N LEU A 53 19.42 -7.38 -48.51
CA LEU A 53 20.70 -8.08 -48.42
C LEU A 53 20.37 -9.56 -48.19
N VAL A 54 20.60 -10.41 -49.19
CA VAL A 54 20.37 -11.85 -49.05
C VAL A 54 21.51 -12.41 -48.23
N ILE A 55 21.20 -12.84 -47.00
CA ILE A 55 22.15 -13.43 -46.05
C ILE A 55 22.24 -14.93 -46.35
N ALA A 56 23.40 -15.40 -46.83
CA ALA A 56 23.67 -16.81 -47.09
C ALA A 56 23.88 -17.60 -45.80
N SER A 57 24.59 -16.98 -44.85
CA SER A 57 24.81 -17.49 -43.50
C SER A 57 25.02 -16.32 -42.54
N SER A 58 24.72 -16.55 -41.26
CA SER A 58 25.00 -15.58 -40.20
C SER A 58 25.47 -16.28 -38.94
N GLU A 59 26.43 -15.67 -38.25
CA GLU A 59 26.88 -16.08 -36.92
C GLU A 59 26.54 -14.98 -35.91
N VAL A 60 25.90 -15.36 -34.80
CA VAL A 60 25.58 -14.43 -33.71
C VAL A 60 26.85 -14.18 -32.91
N ILE A 61 27.33 -12.94 -32.90
CA ILE A 61 28.52 -12.53 -32.15
C ILE A 61 28.12 -11.98 -30.78
N GLN A 62 27.06 -11.17 -30.73
CA GLN A 62 26.44 -10.69 -29.50
C GLN A 62 24.95 -10.96 -29.61
N ASP A 63 24.44 -11.77 -28.67
CA ASP A 63 23.03 -12.14 -28.65
C ASP A 63 22.20 -10.92 -28.22
N ALA A 64 21.36 -10.43 -29.13
CA ALA A 64 20.44 -9.32 -28.90
C ALA A 64 19.55 -9.49 -27.65
N PHE A 65 19.32 -10.73 -27.22
CA PHE A 65 18.58 -11.02 -26.00
C PHE A 65 19.40 -10.75 -24.74
N ASP A 66 20.68 -11.10 -24.74
CA ASP A 66 21.54 -11.03 -23.55
C ASP A 66 22.28 -9.69 -23.41
N TYR A 67 22.43 -8.95 -24.51
CA TYR A 67 23.20 -7.71 -24.59
C TYR A 67 22.39 -6.55 -25.12
N THR A 68 22.73 -5.32 -24.71
CA THR A 68 22.04 -4.09 -25.15
C THR A 68 22.11 -3.90 -26.65
N LEU A 69 23.18 -4.44 -27.27
CA LEU A 69 23.38 -4.50 -28.70
C LEU A 69 23.33 -5.95 -29.21
N GLY A 70 22.57 -6.16 -30.29
CA GLY A 70 22.69 -7.34 -31.13
C GLY A 70 23.80 -7.14 -32.16
N SER A 71 24.59 -8.19 -32.42
CA SER A 71 25.50 -8.19 -33.55
C SER A 71 25.64 -9.56 -34.20
N LEU A 72 25.77 -9.52 -35.53
CA LEU A 72 25.80 -10.66 -36.41
C LEU A 72 26.93 -10.49 -37.41
N ASP A 73 27.77 -11.50 -37.58
CA ASP A 73 28.56 -11.61 -38.79
C ASP A 73 27.67 -12.23 -39.87
N VAL A 74 27.50 -11.52 -40.98
CA VAL A 74 26.67 -11.92 -42.12
C VAL A 74 27.55 -12.19 -43.33
N THR A 75 27.30 -13.31 -43.99
CA THR A 75 27.87 -13.61 -45.29
C THR A 75 26.80 -13.33 -46.35
N PRO A 76 26.93 -12.25 -47.13
CA PRO A 76 26.00 -11.97 -48.20
C PRO A 76 26.19 -12.96 -49.35
N VAL A 77 25.13 -13.27 -50.09
CA VAL A 77 25.19 -14.14 -51.29
C VAL A 77 26.15 -13.58 -52.35
N ALA A 78 26.30 -12.26 -52.42
CA ALA A 78 27.28 -11.59 -53.27
C ALA A 78 28.42 -10.99 -52.43
N ASN A 79 29.65 -11.40 -52.71
CA ASN A 79 30.84 -10.87 -52.05
C ASN A 79 31.03 -9.37 -52.36
N GLY A 80 31.46 -8.60 -51.37
CA GLY A 80 31.80 -7.18 -51.53
C GLY A 80 31.89 -6.46 -50.20
N ILE A 81 32.51 -5.27 -50.23
CA ILE A 81 32.53 -4.35 -49.09
C ILE A 81 31.21 -3.57 -49.07
N TYR A 82 30.58 -3.50 -47.90
CA TYR A 82 29.32 -2.76 -47.69
C TYR A 82 29.54 -1.52 -46.83
N THR A 83 28.96 -0.39 -47.23
CA THR A 83 29.08 0.89 -46.54
C THR A 83 27.72 1.44 -46.16
N LEU A 84 27.59 1.98 -44.94
CA LEU A 84 26.37 2.64 -44.49
C LEU A 84 26.16 3.96 -45.23
N LYS A 85 24.95 4.18 -45.76
CA LYS A 85 24.56 5.42 -46.45
C LYS A 85 23.45 6.20 -45.75
N GLY A 86 22.65 5.54 -44.92
CA GLY A 86 21.62 6.22 -44.16
C GLY A 86 20.83 5.30 -43.25
N ARG A 87 20.15 5.94 -42.29
CA ARG A 87 19.25 5.32 -41.33
C ARG A 87 17.89 6.01 -41.45
N TYR A 88 16.82 5.24 -41.36
CA TYR A 88 15.47 5.75 -41.53
C TYR A 88 14.50 5.09 -40.54
N LEU A 89 13.53 5.85 -40.09
CA LEU A 89 12.28 5.31 -39.56
C LEU A 89 11.29 5.18 -40.71
N TYR A 90 10.73 4.00 -40.90
CA TYR A 90 9.67 3.73 -41.86
C TYR A 90 8.32 3.58 -41.14
N ALA A 91 7.28 4.22 -41.70
CA ALA A 91 5.89 4.02 -41.33
C ALA A 91 4.99 4.30 -42.54
N SER A 92 4.10 3.39 -42.94
CA SER A 92 3.20 3.61 -44.10
C SER A 92 2.39 4.90 -44.00
N ARG A 93 2.00 5.27 -42.78
CA ARG A 93 1.24 6.48 -42.45
C ARG A 93 2.08 7.49 -41.67
N LEU A 94 3.31 7.74 -42.12
CA LEU A 94 4.26 8.63 -41.44
C LEU A 94 3.68 10.03 -41.15
N SER A 95 2.85 10.57 -42.06
CA SER A 95 2.19 11.87 -41.89
C SER A 95 1.18 11.94 -40.74
N GLU A 96 0.67 10.78 -40.27
CA GLU A 96 -0.26 10.70 -39.14
C GLU A 96 0.48 10.59 -37.80
N LEU A 97 1.80 10.34 -37.82
CA LEU A 97 2.63 10.42 -36.61
C LEU A 97 2.85 11.89 -36.25
N THR A 98 2.33 12.31 -35.10
CA THR A 98 2.48 13.68 -34.60
C THR A 98 3.94 13.98 -34.28
N GLY A 99 4.36 15.25 -34.47
CA GLY A 99 5.77 15.65 -34.44
C GLY A 99 6.56 15.14 -33.23
N SER A 100 6.05 15.29 -32.00
CA SER A 100 6.76 14.80 -30.80
C SER A 100 6.93 13.28 -30.75
N SER A 101 5.95 12.50 -31.24
CA SER A 101 6.00 11.04 -31.25
C SER A 101 6.91 10.52 -32.36
N ALA A 102 6.84 11.11 -33.55
CA ALA A 102 7.75 10.78 -34.66
C ALA A 102 9.21 11.02 -34.29
N LEU A 103 9.50 12.10 -33.55
CA LEU A 103 10.84 12.43 -33.06
C LEU A 103 11.38 11.37 -32.09
N ILE A 104 10.59 10.94 -31.11
CA ILE A 104 11.00 9.92 -30.13
C ILE A 104 11.20 8.56 -30.83
N LEU A 105 10.29 8.19 -31.74
CA LEU A 105 10.39 6.93 -32.50
C LEU A 105 11.60 6.88 -33.43
N ALA A 106 11.97 8.02 -34.04
CA ALA A 106 13.15 8.08 -34.90
C ALA A 106 14.44 7.75 -34.14
N GLN A 107 14.48 7.97 -32.82
CA GLN A 107 15.63 7.62 -31.99
C GLN A 107 15.85 6.10 -31.88
N LEU A 108 14.83 5.27 -32.10
CA LEU A 108 14.97 3.81 -32.11
C LEU A 108 16.02 3.35 -33.12
N CYS A 109 16.08 4.01 -34.29
CA CYS A 109 16.94 3.57 -35.39
C CYS A 109 18.27 4.32 -35.49
N GLN A 110 18.63 5.10 -34.46
CA GLN A 110 19.90 5.83 -34.40
C GLN A 110 21.08 4.87 -34.21
N ALA A 111 20.95 3.92 -33.28
CA ALA A 111 22.01 3.02 -32.87
C ALA A 111 22.01 1.72 -33.69
N MET A 112 22.33 1.84 -34.98
CA MET A 112 22.50 0.69 -35.89
C MET A 112 23.65 0.94 -36.84
N GLY A 113 24.33 -0.10 -37.31
CA GLY A 113 25.41 0.07 -38.27
C GLY A 113 25.92 -1.22 -38.89
N ILE A 114 26.91 -1.04 -39.75
CA ILE A 114 27.58 -2.10 -40.48
C ILE A 114 29.09 -1.83 -40.48
N TYR A 115 29.87 -2.89 -40.28
CA TYR A 115 31.31 -2.89 -40.47
C TYR A 115 31.64 -3.95 -41.51
N SER A 116 32.36 -3.59 -42.57
CA SER A 116 32.72 -4.50 -43.65
C SER A 116 34.14 -4.19 -44.10
N ASP A 117 35.01 -5.18 -44.06
CA ASP A 117 36.43 -5.06 -44.42
C ASP A 117 36.83 -5.92 -45.63
N GLY A 118 35.84 -6.54 -46.28
CA GLY A 118 36.03 -7.44 -47.42
C GLY A 118 36.34 -8.89 -47.04
N THR A 119 36.69 -9.16 -45.78
CA THR A 119 36.84 -10.52 -45.23
C THR A 119 35.59 -10.98 -44.48
N GLY A 120 34.84 -10.02 -43.93
CA GLY A 120 33.55 -10.25 -43.30
C GLY A 120 32.68 -9.00 -43.31
N THR A 121 31.40 -9.17 -43.02
CA THR A 121 30.46 -8.06 -42.83
C THR A 121 29.72 -8.27 -41.52
N ARG A 122 29.88 -7.34 -40.58
CA ARG A 122 29.20 -7.33 -39.30
C ARG A 122 28.08 -6.31 -39.30
N VAL A 123 26.88 -6.75 -38.97
CA VAL A 123 25.71 -5.89 -38.75
C VAL A 123 25.47 -5.79 -37.25
N TRP A 124 25.19 -4.60 -36.74
CA TRP A 124 24.89 -4.37 -35.33
C TRP A 124 23.75 -3.37 -35.16
N TRP A 125 23.00 -3.53 -34.06
CA TRP A 125 21.87 -2.65 -33.71
C TRP A 125 21.61 -2.69 -32.21
N ARG A 126 20.98 -1.64 -31.69
CA ARG A 126 20.48 -1.61 -30.31
C ARG A 126 19.17 -2.39 -30.21
N SER A 127 19.11 -3.36 -29.31
CA SER A 127 17.93 -4.20 -29.12
C SER A 127 17.07 -3.71 -27.94
N HIS A 128 17.70 -3.05 -26.96
CA HIS A 128 17.09 -2.55 -25.73
C HIS A 128 17.09 -1.02 -25.72
N HIS A 129 15.99 -0.41 -25.31
CA HIS A 129 15.76 1.03 -25.43
C HIS A 129 15.17 1.63 -24.14
N THR A 130 15.18 2.97 -24.07
CA THR A 130 14.59 3.70 -22.95
C THR A 130 13.09 3.46 -22.86
N GLN A 131 12.55 3.56 -21.65
CA GLN A 131 11.12 3.41 -21.38
C GLN A 131 10.29 4.40 -22.22
N ALA A 132 10.77 5.64 -22.38
CA ALA A 132 10.09 6.66 -23.17
C ALA A 132 9.93 6.26 -24.66
N ARG A 133 10.94 5.59 -25.24
CA ARG A 133 10.87 5.11 -26.62
C ARG A 133 9.92 3.92 -26.75
N MET A 134 9.92 3.01 -25.78
CA MET A 134 8.97 1.88 -25.72
C MET A 134 7.52 2.36 -25.55
N GLU A 135 7.27 3.38 -24.74
CA GLU A 135 5.94 3.99 -24.57
C GLU A 135 5.46 4.71 -25.83
N ALA A 136 6.36 5.44 -26.52
CA ALA A 136 6.04 6.05 -27.80
C ALA A 136 5.68 5.00 -28.86
N LEU A 137 6.42 3.89 -28.89
CA LEU A 137 6.17 2.75 -29.77
C LEU A 137 4.82 2.09 -29.48
N ALA A 138 4.54 1.78 -28.22
CA ALA A 138 3.24 1.24 -27.79
C ALA A 138 2.07 2.19 -28.14
N SER A 139 2.26 3.50 -27.94
CA SER A 139 1.25 4.51 -28.27
C SER A 139 0.98 4.58 -29.78
N ALA A 140 2.03 4.50 -30.60
CA ALA A 140 1.89 4.50 -32.06
C ALA A 140 1.16 3.24 -32.55
N VAL A 141 1.45 2.07 -31.99
CA VAL A 141 0.74 0.83 -32.28
C VAL A 141 -0.73 0.91 -31.88
N ALA A 142 -1.03 1.50 -30.71
CA ALA A 142 -2.39 1.72 -30.26
C ALA A 142 -3.17 2.67 -31.19
N ALA A 143 -2.49 3.66 -31.77
CA ALA A 143 -3.01 4.52 -32.84
C ALA A 143 -3.09 3.83 -34.21
N GLY A 144 -2.68 2.57 -34.31
CA GLY A 144 -2.79 1.73 -35.51
C GLY A 144 -1.53 1.67 -36.39
N HIS A 145 -0.42 2.29 -35.99
CA HIS A 145 0.86 2.20 -36.71
C HIS A 145 1.57 0.89 -36.35
N ARG A 146 1.21 -0.21 -37.03
CA ARG A 146 1.75 -1.55 -36.76
C ARG A 146 2.95 -1.92 -37.63
N ASP A 147 3.24 -1.12 -38.64
CA ASP A 147 4.27 -1.37 -39.65
C ASP A 147 5.47 -0.44 -39.46
N LEU A 148 5.81 -0.17 -38.20
CA LEU A 148 6.97 0.64 -37.84
C LEU A 148 8.23 -0.19 -38.04
N HIS A 149 9.16 0.31 -38.83
CA HIS A 149 10.43 -0.37 -39.07
C HIS A 149 11.60 0.61 -39.01
N CYS A 150 12.72 0.13 -38.47
CA CYS A 150 14.00 0.80 -38.60
C CYS A 150 14.72 0.29 -39.85
N VAL A 151 15.09 1.18 -40.75
CA VAL A 151 15.66 0.80 -42.06
C VAL A 151 17.08 1.33 -42.18
N MET A 152 18.01 0.44 -42.48
CA MET A 152 19.39 0.75 -42.77
C MET A 152 19.64 0.65 -44.27
N HIS A 153 20.06 1.75 -44.88
CA HIS A 153 20.48 1.79 -46.28
C HIS A 153 21.98 1.60 -46.37
N ILE A 154 22.41 0.55 -47.05
CA ILE A 154 23.81 0.24 -47.29
C ILE A 154 24.05 0.14 -48.80
N GLU A 155 25.25 0.48 -49.25
CA GLU A 155 25.68 0.27 -50.63
C GLU A 155 26.89 -0.63 -50.65
N ASN A 156 26.95 -1.56 -51.62
CA ASN A 156 28.17 -2.30 -51.88
C ASN A 156 29.20 -1.43 -52.63
N GLN A 157 30.41 -1.94 -52.78
CA GLN A 157 31.49 -1.28 -53.53
C GLN A 157 31.17 -0.88 -54.98
N ASN A 158 30.13 -1.48 -55.58
CA ASN A 158 29.66 -1.15 -56.94
C ASN A 158 28.52 -0.10 -56.93
N GLY A 159 28.17 0.47 -55.78
CA GLY A 159 27.07 1.42 -55.62
C GLY A 159 25.68 0.80 -55.72
N LEU A 160 25.56 -0.53 -55.59
CA LEU A 160 24.27 -1.21 -55.57
C LEU A 160 23.62 -1.05 -54.17
N PRO A 161 22.40 -0.49 -54.07
CA PRO A 161 21.76 -0.23 -52.79
C PRO A 161 21.08 -1.49 -52.24
N PHE A 162 21.29 -1.75 -50.95
CA PHE A 162 20.61 -2.77 -50.16
C PHE A 162 19.97 -2.12 -48.94
N TYR A 163 18.86 -2.70 -48.49
CA TYR A 163 18.17 -2.22 -47.31
C TYR A 163 17.97 -3.36 -46.34
N LEU A 164 18.40 -3.14 -45.11
CA LEU A 164 18.15 -4.01 -43.97
C LEU A 164 17.03 -3.40 -43.14
N SER A 165 16.02 -4.20 -42.83
CA SER A 165 14.89 -3.78 -42.00
C SER A 165 15.01 -4.42 -40.63
N PHE A 166 14.84 -3.62 -39.59
CA PHE A 166 14.78 -4.04 -38.21
C PHE A 166 13.36 -3.78 -37.73
N ASP A 167 12.76 -4.83 -37.18
CA ASP A 167 11.42 -4.78 -36.59
C ASP A 167 11.57 -4.50 -35.10
N PRO A 168 11.12 -3.34 -34.59
CA PRO A 168 11.12 -3.04 -33.16
C PRO A 168 10.03 -3.81 -32.39
N LEU A 169 9.08 -4.48 -33.09
CA LEU A 169 8.01 -5.29 -32.50
C LEU A 169 7.79 -6.59 -33.28
N PRO A 170 8.81 -7.46 -33.35
CA PRO A 170 8.69 -8.68 -34.13
C PRO A 170 7.57 -9.56 -33.56
N VAL A 171 6.80 -10.18 -34.46
CA VAL A 171 5.63 -11.02 -34.10
C VAL A 171 5.88 -12.52 -34.31
N SER A 172 6.98 -12.88 -34.96
CA SER A 172 7.33 -14.27 -35.26
C SER A 172 8.85 -14.48 -35.17
N ASP A 173 9.25 -15.59 -34.55
CA ASP A 173 10.65 -16.03 -34.47
C ASP A 173 11.21 -16.50 -35.81
N ALA A 174 10.37 -16.99 -36.73
CA ALA A 174 10.77 -17.39 -38.07
C ALA A 174 11.16 -16.20 -38.98
N ASP A 175 10.75 -14.98 -38.61
CA ASP A 175 10.92 -13.78 -39.42
C ASP A 175 12.09 -12.90 -38.95
N VAL A 176 12.89 -13.36 -37.99
CA VAL A 176 13.96 -12.56 -37.37
C VAL A 176 15.31 -13.28 -37.24
N LEU A 177 16.40 -12.51 -37.21
CA LEU A 177 17.76 -12.93 -36.88
C LEU A 177 18.34 -12.06 -35.75
N GLY A 178 19.42 -12.54 -35.12
CA GLY A 178 20.16 -11.76 -34.12
C GLY A 178 20.22 -12.33 -32.72
N SER A 179 19.60 -13.49 -32.49
CA SER A 179 19.56 -14.14 -31.19
C SER A 179 19.55 -15.65 -31.34
N ALA A 180 20.33 -16.34 -30.52
CA ALA A 180 20.27 -17.79 -30.39
C ALA A 180 18.98 -18.27 -29.69
N VAL A 181 18.26 -17.34 -29.03
CA VAL A 181 16.98 -17.57 -28.35
C VAL A 181 15.87 -16.69 -28.93
N ALA A 182 15.76 -16.65 -30.27
CA ALA A 182 14.83 -15.79 -31.03
C ALA A 182 13.40 -15.73 -30.47
N LYS A 183 12.82 -16.86 -30.06
CA LYS A 183 11.49 -16.90 -29.43
C LYS A 183 11.39 -16.02 -28.18
N LYS A 184 12.41 -16.02 -27.31
CA LYS A 184 12.43 -15.17 -26.11
C LYS A 184 12.63 -13.70 -26.46
N ALA A 185 13.49 -13.39 -27.43
CA ALA A 185 13.69 -12.03 -27.93
C ALA A 185 12.38 -11.44 -28.50
N VAL A 186 11.64 -12.23 -29.27
CA VAL A 186 10.31 -11.87 -29.79
C VAL A 186 9.30 -11.65 -28.65
N GLN A 187 9.27 -12.55 -27.67
CA GLN A 187 8.39 -12.41 -26.50
C GLN A 187 8.69 -11.15 -25.67
N SER A 188 9.95 -10.70 -25.66
CA SER A 188 10.38 -9.46 -25.01
C SER A 188 10.26 -8.22 -25.90
N SER A 189 9.73 -8.35 -27.13
CA SER A 189 9.59 -7.25 -28.10
C SER A 189 10.89 -6.47 -28.33
N LEU A 190 12.01 -7.19 -28.42
CA LEU A 190 13.31 -6.59 -28.74
C LEU A 190 13.35 -6.20 -30.21
N MET A 191 14.09 -5.12 -30.53
CA MET A 191 14.35 -4.80 -31.93
C MET A 191 15.22 -5.89 -32.55
N MET A 192 14.79 -6.44 -33.69
CA MET A 192 15.46 -7.56 -34.35
C MET A 192 15.59 -7.34 -35.84
N LEU A 193 16.63 -7.90 -36.45
CA LEU A 193 16.79 -7.88 -37.89
C LEU A 193 15.72 -8.76 -38.56
N ASN A 194 14.94 -8.19 -39.48
CA ASN A 194 13.90 -8.89 -40.21
C ASN A 194 14.47 -9.58 -41.48
N VAL A 195 14.12 -10.85 -41.70
CA VAL A 195 14.57 -11.62 -42.88
C VAL A 195 13.58 -11.60 -44.04
N LYS A 196 12.35 -11.13 -43.86
CA LYS A 196 11.36 -11.07 -44.94
C LYS A 196 11.67 -9.92 -45.89
N SER A 197 11.97 -10.30 -47.14
CA SER A 197 12.07 -9.38 -48.26
C SER A 197 10.67 -9.07 -48.81
N GLY A 198 10.27 -7.80 -48.74
CA GLY A 198 8.95 -7.40 -49.22
C GLY A 198 8.49 -6.00 -48.83
N LEU A 199 9.23 -5.28 -47.98
CA LEU A 199 8.89 -3.90 -47.63
C LEU A 199 9.09 -3.00 -48.86
N VAL A 200 7.99 -2.40 -49.34
CA VAL A 200 8.05 -1.37 -50.38
C VAL A 200 8.25 -0.02 -49.70
N LEU A 201 9.44 0.56 -49.84
CA LEU A 201 9.81 1.79 -49.18
C LEU A 201 9.34 3.00 -50.01
N ALA A 202 8.16 3.51 -49.69
CA ALA A 202 7.69 4.78 -50.24
C ALA A 202 8.50 5.94 -49.61
N PRO A 203 9.06 6.88 -50.39
CA PRO A 203 9.87 7.98 -49.85
C PRO A 203 9.12 8.86 -48.83
N LEU A 204 7.82 9.08 -49.04
CA LEU A 204 6.94 9.80 -48.10
C LEU A 204 6.68 9.04 -46.78
N ALA A 205 6.99 7.75 -46.75
CA ALA A 205 6.88 6.89 -45.56
C ALA A 205 8.22 6.76 -44.81
N LEU A 206 9.26 7.49 -45.23
CA LEU A 206 10.61 7.44 -44.65
C LEU A 206 10.99 8.77 -44.00
N LEU A 207 11.39 8.69 -42.74
CA LEU A 207 11.99 9.78 -41.99
C LEU A 207 13.49 9.52 -41.86
N LYS A 208 14.32 10.38 -42.46
CA LYS A 208 15.78 10.24 -42.36
C LYS A 208 16.26 10.60 -40.96
N ILE A 209 17.18 9.78 -40.43
CA ILE A 209 17.81 9.98 -39.13
C ILE A 209 19.20 10.56 -39.39
N VAL A 210 19.50 11.69 -38.74
CA VAL A 210 20.80 12.35 -38.85
C VAL A 210 21.79 11.69 -37.89
N ASP A 211 22.94 11.32 -38.43
CA ASP A 211 23.95 10.49 -37.80
C ASP A 211 24.44 11.02 -36.45
N LEU A 212 24.16 10.25 -35.40
CA LEU A 212 25.17 9.96 -34.39
C LEU A 212 25.65 8.54 -34.67
N ASN A 213 26.95 8.33 -34.65
CA ASN A 213 27.55 7.00 -34.66
C ASN A 213 28.16 6.77 -33.28
N PRO A 214 27.36 6.43 -32.25
CA PRO A 214 27.92 6.20 -30.93
C PRO A 214 28.83 4.98 -31.00
N GLN A 215 30.06 5.12 -30.52
CA GLN A 215 30.82 3.96 -30.08
C GLN A 215 30.12 3.45 -28.82
N PHE A 216 29.80 2.16 -28.82
CA PHE A 216 29.19 1.52 -27.68
C PHE A 216 30.11 0.40 -27.22
N ASP A 217 30.40 0.40 -25.92
CA ASP A 217 30.92 -0.78 -25.26
C ASP A 217 29.80 -1.81 -25.14
N THR A 218 30.16 -3.09 -25.23
CA THR A 218 29.20 -4.18 -25.10
C THR A 218 28.75 -4.30 -23.66
N VAL A 219 27.48 -3.97 -23.39
CA VAL A 219 26.89 -4.03 -22.06
C VAL A 219 25.84 -5.13 -22.02
N ARG A 220 25.81 -5.90 -20.93
CA ARG A 220 24.79 -6.91 -20.71
C ARG A 220 23.44 -6.23 -20.46
N ALA A 221 22.38 -6.68 -21.13
CA ALA A 221 21.06 -6.06 -21.02
C ALA A 221 20.41 -6.33 -19.65
N LEU A 222 19.56 -5.39 -19.21
CA LEU A 222 18.69 -5.61 -18.05
C LEU A 222 17.60 -6.63 -18.39
N GLY A 223 17.64 -7.79 -17.75
CA GLY A 223 16.61 -8.81 -17.91
C GLY A 223 15.38 -8.51 -17.05
N ALA A 224 14.18 -8.52 -17.64
CA ALA A 224 12.92 -8.32 -16.91
C ALA A 224 12.72 -9.23 -15.70
N SER A 225 13.28 -10.43 -15.74
CA SER A 225 13.19 -11.43 -14.66
C SER A 225 14.42 -11.51 -13.76
N SER A 226 15.50 -10.78 -14.04
CA SER A 226 16.76 -10.88 -13.27
C SER A 226 16.82 -9.96 -12.06
N HIS A 227 15.94 -8.97 -11.96
CA HIS A 227 15.98 -7.96 -10.90
C HIS A 227 14.98 -8.29 -9.80
N THR A 228 15.44 -9.05 -8.81
CA THR A 228 14.65 -9.30 -7.60
C THR A 228 14.87 -8.14 -6.62
N PRO A 229 13.82 -7.43 -6.19
CA PRO A 229 13.97 -6.36 -5.21
C PRO A 229 14.48 -6.91 -3.87
N LEU A 230 15.54 -6.30 -3.34
CA LEU A 230 16.10 -6.64 -2.03
C LEU A 230 15.51 -5.71 -0.98
N TYR A 231 14.57 -6.21 -0.18
CA TYR A 231 13.95 -5.45 0.89
C TYR A 231 14.83 -5.44 2.14
N SER A 232 15.12 -4.26 2.68
CA SER A 232 15.67 -4.14 4.02
C SER A 232 14.60 -4.48 5.06
N MET A 233 15.04 -4.96 6.23
CA MET A 233 14.15 -4.98 7.40
C MET A 233 13.66 -3.56 7.72
N GLU A 234 12.43 -3.45 8.20
CA GLU A 234 11.91 -2.18 8.69
C GLU A 234 12.67 -1.71 9.94
N THR A 235 12.89 -0.42 10.05
CA THR A 235 13.49 0.19 11.24
C THR A 235 12.41 0.77 12.17
N GLY A 236 12.80 1.04 13.42
CA GLY A 236 11.91 1.60 14.44
C GLY A 236 11.08 0.57 15.22
N ALA A 237 10.36 1.04 16.25
CA ALA A 237 9.54 0.17 17.09
C ALA A 237 8.47 -0.58 16.27
N PRO A 238 8.07 -1.80 16.64
CA PRO A 238 7.09 -2.57 15.88
C PRO A 238 5.71 -1.93 15.89
N CYS A 239 4.96 -2.09 14.80
CA CYS A 239 3.55 -1.73 14.78
C CYS A 239 2.78 -2.68 15.70
N ALA A 240 1.81 -2.17 16.45
CA ALA A 240 1.05 -2.94 17.41
C ALA A 240 -0.45 -2.75 17.17
N PHE A 241 -1.19 -3.85 17.20
CA PHE A 241 -2.64 -3.75 17.26
C PHE A 241 -3.09 -3.28 18.64
N ALA A 242 -4.20 -2.53 18.66
CA ALA A 242 -4.97 -2.34 19.87
C ALA A 242 -5.37 -3.71 20.42
N ALA A 243 -5.34 -3.87 21.74
CA ALA A 243 -5.59 -5.17 22.34
C ALA A 243 -7.00 -5.67 22.05
N GLY A 244 -7.12 -6.97 21.76
CA GLY A 244 -8.38 -7.57 21.30
C GLY A 244 -8.76 -7.22 19.86
N SER A 245 -7.97 -6.40 19.15
CA SER A 245 -8.16 -6.09 17.74
C SER A 245 -7.11 -6.76 16.86
N GLN A 246 -7.50 -7.09 15.64
CA GLN A 246 -6.60 -7.51 14.55
C GLN A 246 -6.60 -6.50 13.40
N THR A 247 -7.29 -5.37 13.55
CA THR A 247 -7.55 -4.40 12.47
C THR A 247 -7.35 -2.94 12.89
N VAL A 248 -7.28 -2.65 14.19
CA VAL A 248 -7.05 -1.31 14.73
C VAL A 248 -5.66 -1.25 15.32
N VAL A 249 -4.87 -0.27 14.88
CA VAL A 249 -3.48 -0.09 15.30
C VAL A 249 -3.40 0.91 16.45
N SER A 250 -2.64 0.61 17.50
CA SER A 250 -2.54 1.46 18.70
C SER A 250 -1.49 2.57 18.58
N ASN A 251 -0.51 2.42 17.68
CA ASN A 251 0.58 3.37 17.45
C ASN A 251 0.52 3.92 16.02
N THR A 252 -0.58 4.57 15.68
CA THR A 252 -0.90 5.02 14.32
C THR A 252 0.18 5.92 13.70
N ASP A 253 0.76 6.82 14.49
CA ASP A 253 1.68 7.85 13.99
C ASP A 253 3.14 7.38 13.98
N LEU A 254 3.40 6.15 14.42
CA LEU A 254 4.75 5.61 14.44
C LEU A 254 5.26 5.44 13.01
N LEU A 255 6.30 6.22 12.68
CA LEU A 255 6.97 6.15 11.40
C LEU A 255 7.76 4.85 11.29
N LYS A 256 7.52 4.14 10.18
CA LYS A 256 8.31 3.02 9.71
C LYS A 256 9.10 3.46 8.50
N GLN A 257 10.37 3.07 8.49
CA GLN A 257 11.22 3.21 7.33
C GLN A 257 11.67 1.85 6.87
N SER A 258 11.72 1.69 5.56
CA SER A 258 12.21 0.49 4.90
C SER A 258 12.84 0.92 3.59
N SER A 259 13.62 0.04 2.99
CA SER A 259 14.28 0.36 1.74
C SER A 259 14.28 -0.85 0.83
N VAL A 260 14.32 -0.58 -0.46
CA VAL A 260 14.46 -1.58 -1.50
C VAL A 260 15.67 -1.20 -2.33
N SER A 261 16.64 -2.09 -2.44
CA SER A 261 17.77 -1.92 -3.35
C SER A 261 17.70 -2.92 -4.50
N PHE A 262 18.39 -2.57 -5.58
CA PHE A 262 18.58 -3.42 -6.75
C PHE A 262 20.06 -3.51 -7.07
N GLU A 263 20.55 -4.72 -7.30
CA GLU A 263 21.96 -4.93 -7.61
C GLU A 263 22.27 -4.57 -9.07
N GLY A 264 23.36 -3.83 -9.28
CA GLY A 264 23.92 -3.55 -10.61
C GLY A 264 23.08 -2.64 -11.50
N VAL A 265 22.25 -1.77 -10.92
CA VAL A 265 21.38 -0.85 -11.67
C VAL A 265 21.29 0.53 -10.98
N GLN A 266 20.88 1.54 -11.72
CA GLN A 266 20.55 2.87 -11.22
C GLN A 266 19.04 3.07 -11.15
N LEU A 267 18.54 3.63 -10.05
CA LEU A 267 17.12 3.96 -9.90
C LEU A 267 16.89 5.38 -10.43
N LYS A 268 16.07 5.51 -11.47
CA LYS A 268 15.82 6.80 -12.13
C LYS A 268 14.53 7.47 -11.67
N ALA A 269 13.44 6.72 -11.57
CA ALA A 269 12.12 7.25 -11.25
C ALA A 269 11.21 6.19 -10.61
N ALA A 270 10.22 6.64 -9.83
CA ALA A 270 9.13 5.82 -9.30
C ALA A 270 7.82 6.51 -9.60
N THR A 271 6.89 5.77 -10.18
CA THR A 271 5.53 6.24 -10.43
C THR A 271 4.54 5.33 -9.70
N PRO A 272 3.56 5.88 -8.97
CA PRO A 272 2.52 5.07 -8.34
C PRO A 272 1.73 4.27 -9.39
N VAL A 273 1.56 2.98 -9.15
CA VAL A 273 0.83 2.06 -10.04
C VAL A 273 -0.51 1.67 -9.42
N ALA A 274 -1.54 1.51 -10.26
CA ALA A 274 -2.86 1.09 -9.81
C ALA A 274 -2.86 -0.42 -9.50
N ILE A 275 -3.43 -0.80 -8.35
CA ILE A 275 -3.57 -2.20 -7.95
C ILE A 275 -4.98 -2.65 -8.31
N ALA A 276 -5.11 -3.67 -9.16
CA ALA A 276 -6.39 -4.14 -9.68
C ALA A 276 -7.27 -3.00 -10.25
N GLY A 277 -6.64 -2.03 -10.94
CA GLY A 277 -7.30 -0.86 -11.54
C GLY A 277 -7.67 0.26 -10.56
N LYS A 278 -7.35 0.12 -9.25
CA LYS A 278 -7.65 1.13 -8.23
C LYS A 278 -6.38 1.84 -7.74
N ARG A 279 -6.49 3.15 -7.53
CA ARG A 279 -5.50 3.92 -6.77
C ARG A 279 -6.03 4.08 -5.34
N LEU A 280 -5.34 3.51 -4.36
CA LEU A 280 -5.76 3.62 -2.96
C LEU A 280 -5.42 5.02 -2.44
N LYS A 281 -6.37 5.64 -1.72
CA LYS A 281 -6.18 6.98 -1.18
C LYS A 281 -5.09 6.96 -0.11
N ALA A 282 -5.03 5.89 0.68
CA ALA A 282 -4.02 5.71 1.70
C ALA A 282 -2.57 5.74 1.15
N CYS A 283 -2.34 5.45 -0.14
CA CYS A 283 -1.00 5.51 -0.74
C CYS A 283 -0.40 6.90 -0.83
N SER A 284 -1.20 7.97 -0.71
CA SER A 284 -0.64 9.33 -0.60
C SER A 284 0.10 9.56 0.72
N GLY A 285 -0.10 8.70 1.71
CA GLY A 285 0.60 8.75 3.01
C GLY A 285 1.95 8.03 3.02
N VAL A 286 2.41 7.50 1.88
CA VAL A 286 3.73 6.85 1.74
C VAL A 286 4.69 7.78 1.00
N SER A 287 5.79 8.15 1.66
CA SER A 287 6.88 8.89 1.03
C SER A 287 7.88 7.92 0.39
N ILE A 288 8.30 8.21 -0.84
CA ILE A 288 9.41 7.50 -1.51
C ILE A 288 10.54 8.49 -1.80
N GLN A 289 11.77 8.10 -1.50
CA GLN A 289 12.97 8.86 -1.81
C GLN A 289 14.01 7.95 -2.46
N PHE A 290 14.73 8.48 -3.45
CA PHE A 290 15.81 7.76 -4.10
C PHE A 290 17.15 8.19 -3.54
N LYS A 291 17.99 7.21 -3.26
CA LYS A 291 19.37 7.40 -2.87
C LYS A 291 20.21 6.34 -3.56
N ASP A 292 21.01 6.75 -4.54
CA ASP A 292 21.88 5.86 -5.31
C ASP A 292 21.13 4.67 -5.94
N ASP A 293 21.42 3.45 -5.49
CA ASP A 293 20.82 2.17 -5.92
C ASP A 293 19.59 1.75 -5.08
N GLN A 294 19.10 2.64 -4.22
CA GLN A 294 18.09 2.35 -3.21
C GLN A 294 16.87 3.30 -3.25
N ALA A 295 15.68 2.71 -3.17
CA ALA A 295 14.44 3.41 -2.88
C ALA A 295 14.12 3.29 -1.39
N GLN A 296 14.01 4.40 -0.68
CA GLN A 296 13.61 4.46 0.72
C GLN A 296 12.13 4.81 0.85
N PHE A 297 11.40 4.02 1.63
CA PHE A 297 9.99 4.18 1.92
C PHE A 297 9.82 4.67 3.35
N GLY A 298 8.97 5.68 3.51
CA GLY A 298 8.49 6.15 4.80
C GLY A 298 6.97 6.08 4.85
N PHE A 299 6.43 5.42 5.86
CA PHE A 299 4.98 5.36 6.10
C PHE A 299 4.70 5.14 7.58
N THR A 300 3.54 5.54 8.07
CA THR A 300 3.17 5.29 9.47
C THR A 300 2.44 3.95 9.62
N CYS A 301 2.40 3.39 10.82
CA CYS A 301 1.61 2.17 11.08
C CYS A 301 0.11 2.37 10.77
N GLY A 302 -0.40 3.60 10.91
CA GLY A 302 -1.75 4.00 10.52
C GLY A 302 -1.94 4.01 9.00
N THR A 303 -0.99 4.59 8.24
CA THR A 303 -0.99 4.53 6.76
C THR A 303 -0.99 3.08 6.29
N TYR A 304 -0.12 2.24 6.84
CA TYR A 304 -0.06 0.82 6.47
C TYR A 304 -1.41 0.11 6.74
N GLN A 305 -2.02 0.32 7.92
CA GLN A 305 -3.34 -0.28 8.20
C GLN A 305 -4.43 0.25 7.28
N ALA A 306 -4.42 1.55 6.95
CA ALA A 306 -5.38 2.13 6.01
C ALA A 306 -5.24 1.50 4.62
N THR A 307 -4.01 1.31 4.12
CA THR A 307 -3.78 0.61 2.83
C THR A 307 -4.28 -0.84 2.86
N LYS A 308 -4.08 -1.55 3.97
CA LYS A 308 -4.60 -2.92 4.17
C LYS A 308 -6.13 -2.97 4.23
N ASN A 309 -6.78 -1.94 4.77
CA ASN A 309 -8.23 -1.85 4.82
C ASN A 309 -8.84 -1.46 3.46
N GLU A 310 -8.12 -0.67 2.65
CA GLU A 310 -8.56 -0.22 1.32
C GLU A 310 -8.30 -1.24 0.19
N GLY A 311 -7.47 -2.27 0.39
CA GLY A 311 -7.10 -3.23 -0.67
C GLY A 311 -6.24 -4.43 -0.22
N LEU A 312 -5.68 -5.17 -1.19
CA LEU A 312 -4.84 -6.36 -0.97
C LEU A 312 -3.65 -6.08 -0.02
N GLU A 313 -3.14 -7.11 0.67
CA GLU A 313 -2.13 -7.07 1.76
C GLU A 313 -0.82 -6.29 1.45
N ALA A 314 -0.53 -5.95 0.19
CA ALA A 314 0.64 -5.19 -0.25
C ALA A 314 0.29 -3.74 -0.71
N GLY A 315 -0.77 -3.15 -0.14
CA GLY A 315 -1.64 -2.07 -0.64
C GLY A 315 -1.08 -0.84 -1.40
N CYS A 316 0.22 -0.64 -1.55
CA CYS A 316 0.76 0.38 -2.47
C CYS A 316 1.86 -0.21 -3.36
N GLN A 317 1.83 0.13 -4.64
CA GLN A 317 2.81 -0.32 -5.63
C GLN A 317 3.35 0.86 -6.44
N TRP A 318 4.61 0.74 -6.83
CA TRP A 318 5.29 1.71 -7.68
C TRP A 318 5.98 0.98 -8.83
N GLY A 319 5.85 1.53 -10.03
CA GLY A 319 6.70 1.19 -11.17
C GLY A 319 7.99 1.97 -11.01
N VAL A 320 9.09 1.26 -10.82
CA VAL A 320 10.43 1.83 -10.70
C VAL A 320 11.18 1.62 -11.99
N LEU A 321 11.64 2.73 -12.55
CA LEU A 321 12.48 2.75 -13.73
C LEU A 321 13.92 2.47 -13.30
N LEU A 322 14.42 1.30 -13.67
CA LEU A 322 15.81 0.91 -13.53
C LEU A 322 16.53 1.25 -14.83
N GLY A 323 17.72 1.84 -14.73
CA GLY A 323 18.64 2.01 -15.84
C GLY A 323 19.92 1.23 -15.62
N ASN A 324 20.51 0.74 -16.69
CA ASN A 324 21.82 0.11 -16.64
C ASN A 324 22.87 1.18 -16.29
N ASP A 325 23.77 0.87 -15.36
CA ASP A 325 24.78 1.81 -14.88
C ASP A 325 25.81 2.17 -15.97
N LYS A 326 26.05 1.24 -16.90
CA LYS A 326 27.00 1.38 -18.02
C LYS A 326 26.33 1.78 -19.34
N ASP A 327 25.02 1.60 -19.45
CA ASP A 327 24.24 2.01 -20.62
C ASP A 327 22.91 2.68 -20.20
N PRO A 328 22.89 4.00 -20.00
CA PRO A 328 21.68 4.70 -19.56
C PRO A 328 20.49 4.58 -20.53
N GLU A 329 20.67 4.10 -21.77
CA GLU A 329 19.58 3.85 -22.70
C GLU A 329 18.93 2.47 -22.53
N ASP A 330 19.56 1.55 -21.79
CA ASP A 330 18.98 0.27 -21.39
C ASP A 330 18.19 0.46 -20.09
N GLU A 331 16.87 0.55 -20.22
CA GLU A 331 15.97 0.79 -19.11
C GLU A 331 14.86 -0.24 -19.02
N ILE A 332 14.45 -0.55 -17.79
CA ILE A 332 13.31 -1.42 -17.55
C ILE A 332 12.48 -0.93 -16.38
N THR A 333 11.15 -1.06 -16.52
CA THR A 333 10.22 -0.80 -15.42
C THR A 333 9.95 -2.08 -14.65
N VAL A 334 10.31 -2.09 -13.37
CA VAL A 334 9.94 -3.16 -12.43
C VAL A 334 8.90 -2.65 -11.46
N THR A 335 7.94 -3.50 -11.08
CA THR A 335 6.97 -3.13 -10.04
C THR A 335 7.50 -3.58 -8.69
N LEU A 336 7.58 -2.65 -7.73
CA LEU A 336 7.78 -2.97 -6.33
C LEU A 336 6.53 -2.67 -5.52
N GLY A 337 6.36 -3.39 -4.42
CA GLY A 337 5.29 -3.18 -3.47
C GLY A 337 5.81 -2.59 -2.17
N MET A 338 4.92 -1.97 -1.41
CA MET A 338 5.19 -1.62 -0.03
C MET A 338 5.56 -2.90 0.75
N PRO A 339 6.64 -2.90 1.53
CA PRO A 339 7.02 -4.08 2.31
C PRO A 339 5.94 -4.44 3.32
N ARG A 340 5.77 -5.73 3.58
CA ARG A 340 4.81 -6.23 4.56
C ARG A 340 5.32 -5.94 5.97
N LEU A 341 4.49 -5.32 6.79
CA LEU A 341 4.78 -5.14 8.20
C LEU A 341 4.28 -6.32 9.01
N SER A 342 5.14 -6.77 9.91
CA SER A 342 4.73 -7.64 11.01
C SER A 342 4.14 -6.77 12.11
N TYR A 343 2.90 -7.06 12.51
CA TYR A 343 2.34 -6.50 13.73
C TYR A 343 2.75 -7.38 14.91
N LEU A 344 3.09 -6.76 16.05
CA LEU A 344 3.01 -7.49 17.31
C LEU A 344 1.55 -7.91 17.50
N GLY A 345 1.30 -9.22 17.40
CA GLY A 345 0.03 -9.83 17.78
C GLY A 345 -0.32 -9.46 19.22
N SER A 346 -1.61 -9.47 19.56
CA SER A 346 -2.16 -8.99 20.82
C SER A 346 -1.57 -9.69 22.06
N MET A 347 -0.36 -9.32 22.46
CA MET A 347 0.27 -9.78 23.69
C MET A 347 -0.18 -8.87 24.81
N SER A 348 -1.18 -9.31 25.58
CA SER A 348 -1.46 -9.07 27.02
C SER A 348 -1.25 -7.69 27.67
N ARG A 349 -0.88 -6.64 26.93
CA ARG A 349 -0.61 -5.26 27.39
C ARG A 349 -1.76 -4.30 27.09
N GLY A 350 -2.97 -4.82 26.89
CA GLY A 350 -4.12 -4.06 26.38
C GLY A 350 -4.62 -2.90 27.23
N TRP A 351 -4.24 -2.91 28.51
CA TRP A 351 -4.51 -1.86 29.47
C TRP A 351 -3.93 -0.49 29.12
N MET A 352 -2.60 -0.50 29.12
CA MET A 352 -1.84 0.71 29.39
C MET A 352 -1.78 1.67 28.20
N SER A 353 -2.22 1.24 27.01
CA SER A 353 -2.33 2.07 25.80
C SER A 353 -3.75 2.59 25.53
N GLY A 354 -4.80 1.98 26.10
CA GLY A 354 -6.20 2.45 25.99
C GLY A 354 -6.55 3.56 26.96
N LYS A 355 -5.67 3.86 27.92
CA LYS A 355 -5.89 4.90 28.94
C LYS A 355 -6.13 6.30 28.35
N ASP A 356 -5.59 6.55 27.15
CA ASP A 356 -5.68 7.83 26.46
C ASP A 356 -6.85 7.88 25.44
N ALA A 357 -7.54 6.75 25.22
CA ALA A 357 -8.69 6.66 24.31
C ALA A 357 -10.03 7.01 24.98
N VAL A 358 -10.07 7.09 26.31
CA VAL A 358 -11.24 7.58 27.05
C VAL A 358 -11.23 9.10 26.99
N VAL A 359 -12.24 9.68 26.33
CA VAL A 359 -12.36 11.13 26.20
C VAL A 359 -12.63 11.72 27.59
N LYS A 360 -11.79 12.67 28.00
CA LYS A 360 -11.98 13.38 29.27
C LYS A 360 -13.26 14.20 29.24
N SER A 361 -14.22 13.89 30.11
CA SER A 361 -15.51 14.57 30.12
C SER A 361 -15.41 15.92 30.84
N PRO A 362 -15.87 17.04 30.25
CA PRO A 362 -15.78 18.35 30.89
C PRO A 362 -16.60 18.46 32.17
N ILE A 363 -17.56 17.55 32.40
CA ILE A 363 -18.46 17.54 33.56
C ILE A 363 -18.05 16.52 34.65
N ASN A 364 -16.81 16.03 34.61
CA ASN A 364 -16.29 15.07 35.58
C ASN A 364 -16.30 15.64 37.02
N PRO A 365 -16.96 14.96 37.99
CA PRO A 365 -17.20 15.52 39.31
C PRO A 365 -15.94 15.66 40.17
N ILE A 366 -14.91 14.84 39.90
CA ILE A 366 -13.63 14.92 40.60
C ILE A 366 -12.83 16.12 40.12
N ARG A 367 -12.75 16.27 38.79
CA ARG A 367 -12.05 17.39 38.15
C ARG A 367 -12.70 18.73 38.49
N LEU A 368 -14.03 18.78 38.48
CA LEU A 368 -14.80 19.98 38.82
C LEU A 368 -14.95 20.21 40.33
N LYS A 369 -14.50 19.27 41.17
CA LYS A 369 -14.66 19.32 42.63
C LYS A 369 -16.13 19.54 43.06
N SER A 370 -17.07 18.94 42.33
CA SER A 370 -18.51 19.11 42.58
C SER A 370 -19.04 18.25 43.74
N ILE A 371 -18.22 17.31 44.23
CA ILE A 371 -18.48 16.49 45.41
C ILE A 371 -17.26 16.55 46.35
N ALA A 372 -17.49 16.32 47.65
CA ALA A 372 -16.39 16.17 48.60
C ALA A 372 -15.76 14.77 48.48
N LEU A 373 -14.44 14.71 48.41
CA LEU A 373 -13.66 13.47 48.31
C LEU A 373 -12.82 13.30 49.59
N ASN A 374 -13.16 12.32 50.43
CA ASN A 374 -12.55 12.17 51.75
C ASN A 374 -11.66 10.92 51.82
N GLY A 375 -10.40 11.11 52.25
CA GLY A 375 -9.50 10.00 52.58
C GLY A 375 -8.77 9.34 51.39
N PHE A 376 -8.98 9.79 50.15
CA PHE A 376 -8.29 9.25 48.98
C PHE A 376 -6.89 9.85 48.78
N SER A 377 -5.94 9.03 48.34
CA SER A 377 -4.64 9.48 47.86
C SER A 377 -4.71 10.08 46.45
N VAL A 378 -3.66 10.80 46.03
CA VAL A 378 -3.58 11.38 44.67
C VAL A 378 -3.73 10.33 43.57
N SER A 379 -3.14 9.14 43.73
CA SER A 379 -3.25 8.07 42.73
C SER A 379 -4.66 7.49 42.68
N GLN A 380 -5.33 7.35 43.82
CA GLN A 380 -6.72 6.89 43.88
C GLN A 380 -7.67 7.91 43.25
N LEU A 381 -7.45 9.20 43.48
CA LEU A 381 -8.23 10.28 42.85
C LEU A 381 -8.08 10.27 41.32
N SER A 382 -6.85 10.12 40.82
CA SER A 382 -6.59 10.01 39.38
C SER A 382 -7.29 8.80 38.74
N PHE A 383 -7.27 7.65 39.43
CA PHE A 383 -7.97 6.46 39.00
C PHE A 383 -9.50 6.63 38.98
N LEU A 384 -10.07 7.23 40.04
CA LEU A 384 -11.50 7.53 40.10
C LEU A 384 -11.91 8.53 39.01
N GLU A 385 -11.09 9.55 38.73
CA GLU A 385 -11.35 10.52 37.67
C GLU A 385 -11.54 9.80 36.32
N LYS A 386 -10.68 8.81 36.03
CA LYS A 386 -10.79 7.97 34.85
C LYS A 386 -12.04 7.09 34.86
N ALA A 387 -12.41 6.49 35.99
CA ALA A 387 -13.64 5.72 36.11
C ALA A 387 -14.88 6.59 35.83
N PHE A 388 -14.91 7.84 36.32
CA PHE A 388 -15.98 8.78 36.01
C PHE A 388 -16.03 9.19 34.55
N ASP A 389 -14.88 9.39 33.88
CA ASP A 389 -14.87 9.66 32.44
C ASP A 389 -15.48 8.50 31.64
N VAL A 390 -15.26 7.24 32.05
CA VAL A 390 -15.91 6.07 31.44
C VAL A 390 -17.42 6.03 31.73
N ILE A 391 -17.86 6.31 32.97
CA ILE A 391 -19.29 6.38 33.31
C ILE A 391 -20.00 7.43 32.46
N LEU A 392 -19.39 8.61 32.33
CA LEU A 392 -19.96 9.76 31.61
C LEU A 392 -20.11 9.50 30.11
N GLU A 393 -19.21 8.72 29.51
CA GLU A 393 -19.30 8.33 28.12
C GLU A 393 -20.31 7.20 27.90
N VAL A 394 -20.26 6.16 28.74
CA VAL A 394 -21.02 4.92 28.51
C VAL A 394 -22.44 5.00 29.04
N SER A 395 -22.65 5.71 30.16
CA SER A 395 -23.94 5.82 30.84
C SER A 395 -24.25 7.26 31.27
N PRO A 396 -24.27 8.23 30.33
CA PRO A 396 -24.50 9.64 30.64
C PRO A 396 -25.86 9.88 31.31
N ASP A 397 -26.88 9.08 30.99
CA ASP A 397 -28.21 9.21 31.57
C ASP A 397 -28.24 8.87 33.06
N VAL A 398 -27.54 7.80 33.45
CA VAL A 398 -27.44 7.37 34.84
C VAL A 398 -26.69 8.43 35.66
N TYR A 399 -25.59 8.96 35.11
CA TYR A 399 -24.89 10.06 35.75
C TYR A 399 -25.81 11.27 35.95
N ARG A 400 -26.54 11.70 34.92
CA ARG A 400 -27.42 12.88 35.01
C ARG A 400 -28.58 12.69 35.98
N GLN A 401 -29.19 11.51 36.02
CA GLN A 401 -30.39 11.25 36.82
C GLN A 401 -30.08 10.97 38.29
N ASP A 402 -28.98 10.26 38.55
CA ASP A 402 -28.75 9.66 39.87
C ASP A 402 -27.53 10.20 40.60
N PHE A 403 -26.56 10.74 39.84
CA PHE A 403 -25.34 11.30 40.40
C PHE A 403 -25.41 12.83 40.48
N ALA A 404 -25.55 13.49 39.32
CA ALA A 404 -25.41 14.92 39.15
C ALA A 404 -26.45 15.68 40.01
N GLY A 405 -25.97 16.58 40.88
CA GLY A 405 -26.82 17.38 41.76
C GLY A 405 -27.32 16.65 43.02
N TYR A 406 -27.37 15.32 43.02
CA TYR A 406 -27.81 14.50 44.15
C TYR A 406 -26.66 14.13 45.10
N MET A 407 -25.63 13.47 44.57
CA MET A 407 -24.48 13.01 45.35
C MET A 407 -23.65 14.18 45.85
N LYS A 408 -23.30 14.17 47.15
CA LYS A 408 -22.54 15.24 47.81
C LYS A 408 -21.12 14.83 48.18
N SER A 409 -20.88 13.55 48.43
CA SER A 409 -19.55 13.07 48.79
C SER A 409 -19.27 11.62 48.42
N ALA A 410 -17.99 11.32 48.24
CA ALA A 410 -17.45 9.98 48.24
C ALA A 410 -16.34 9.89 49.29
N SER A 411 -16.29 8.80 50.05
CA SER A 411 -15.31 8.59 51.10
C SER A 411 -14.58 7.26 50.92
N LEU A 412 -13.29 7.21 51.25
CA LEU A 412 -12.54 5.97 51.34
C LEU A 412 -12.84 5.25 52.66
N GLY A 413 -13.32 4.01 52.58
CA GLY A 413 -13.58 3.15 53.74
C GLY A 413 -12.50 2.09 53.94
N THR A 414 -12.07 1.89 55.18
CA THR A 414 -11.11 0.85 55.60
C THR A 414 -11.61 -0.01 56.76
N THR A 415 -12.79 0.32 57.32
CA THR A 415 -13.37 -0.33 58.50
C THR A 415 -14.83 -0.73 58.24
N GLY A 416 -15.45 -1.47 59.16
CA GLY A 416 -16.85 -1.89 59.03
C GLY A 416 -17.05 -2.84 57.85
N ALA A 417 -18.01 -2.54 56.97
CA ALA A 417 -18.26 -3.32 55.74
C ALA A 417 -17.01 -3.41 54.84
N CYS A 418 -16.20 -2.35 54.78
CA CYS A 418 -14.95 -2.33 54.01
C CYS A 418 -13.82 -3.17 54.60
N ALA A 419 -13.98 -3.76 55.80
CA ALA A 419 -13.04 -4.72 56.35
C ALA A 419 -13.30 -6.15 55.86
N GLN A 420 -14.45 -6.41 55.22
CA GLN A 420 -14.80 -7.73 54.69
C GLN A 420 -14.13 -7.98 53.32
N PRO A 421 -13.54 -9.16 53.10
CA PRO A 421 -12.96 -9.50 51.80
C PRO A 421 -13.98 -9.39 50.66
N GLY A 422 -13.59 -8.76 49.55
CA GLY A 422 -14.43 -8.66 48.35
C GLY A 422 -15.42 -7.49 48.31
N VAL A 423 -15.58 -6.73 49.39
CA VAL A 423 -16.46 -5.55 49.40
C VAL A 423 -15.75 -4.38 48.72
N MET A 424 -16.35 -3.88 47.63
CA MET A 424 -15.79 -2.77 46.84
C MET A 424 -16.37 -1.41 47.22
N GLY A 425 -17.60 -1.36 47.74
CA GLY A 425 -18.26 -0.15 48.20
C GLY A 425 -19.52 -0.44 49.01
N TYR A 426 -20.12 0.62 49.55
CA TYR A 426 -21.47 0.59 50.11
C TYR A 426 -22.09 2.01 50.14
N ALA A 427 -23.41 2.08 50.18
CA ALA A 427 -24.16 3.30 50.44
C ALA A 427 -25.36 3.05 51.37
N SER A 428 -25.75 4.07 52.14
CA SER A 428 -27.02 4.05 52.86
C SER A 428 -28.16 4.28 51.89
N VAL A 429 -29.21 3.47 51.97
CA VAL A 429 -30.39 3.62 51.12
C VAL A 429 -31.08 4.96 51.37
N GLY A 430 -31.31 5.75 50.32
CA GLY A 430 -31.83 7.11 50.42
C GLY A 430 -30.81 8.17 50.86
N GLY A 431 -29.53 7.80 50.98
CA GLY A 431 -28.44 8.71 51.32
C GLY A 431 -27.96 9.56 50.15
N ASN A 432 -27.02 10.48 50.40
CA ASN A 432 -26.42 11.34 49.37
C ASN A 432 -24.88 11.22 49.34
N SER A 433 -24.35 10.13 49.88
CA SER A 433 -22.93 9.82 49.92
C SER A 433 -22.69 8.33 49.65
N ILE A 434 -21.55 8.02 49.03
CA ILE A 434 -21.07 6.65 48.84
C ILE A 434 -19.76 6.44 49.57
N THR A 435 -19.51 5.21 50.02
CA THR A 435 -18.21 4.80 50.54
C THR A 435 -17.59 3.79 49.59
N LEU A 436 -16.36 4.05 49.15
CA LEU A 436 -15.58 3.16 48.29
C LEU A 436 -14.50 2.50 49.16
N CYS A 437 -14.39 1.17 49.12
CA CYS A 437 -13.50 0.43 49.99
C CYS A 437 -12.08 0.33 49.43
N GLN A 438 -11.07 0.26 50.30
CA GLN A 438 -9.66 0.14 49.89
C GLN A 438 -9.39 -1.04 48.94
N TYR A 439 -10.17 -2.13 49.07
CA TYR A 439 -10.06 -3.32 48.22
C TYR A 439 -10.20 -3.01 46.72
N MET A 440 -11.01 -2.02 46.36
CA MET A 440 -11.21 -1.56 44.98
C MET A 440 -9.93 -1.01 44.33
N PHE A 441 -8.94 -0.61 45.15
CA PHE A 441 -7.68 0.00 44.71
C PHE A 441 -6.46 -0.94 44.81
N GLY A 442 -6.66 -2.26 44.80
CA GLY A 442 -5.59 -3.27 44.88
C GLY A 442 -4.57 -3.23 43.72
N SER A 443 -3.64 -4.19 43.68
CA SER A 443 -2.61 -4.27 42.63
C SER A 443 -3.25 -4.50 41.25
N GLY A 444 -3.37 -3.45 40.44
CA GLY A 444 -4.06 -3.51 39.14
C GLY A 444 -4.92 -2.30 38.77
N VAL A 445 -4.78 -1.16 39.46
CA VAL A 445 -5.51 0.12 39.20
C VAL A 445 -5.43 0.64 37.75
N ASP A 446 -4.62 0.03 36.90
CA ASP A 446 -4.67 0.25 35.45
C ASP A 446 -4.92 -1.08 34.73
N SER A 447 -6.08 -1.68 34.93
CA SER A 447 -6.59 -2.76 34.09
C SER A 447 -8.04 -2.49 33.67
N PRO A 448 -8.54 -3.09 32.57
CA PRO A 448 -9.93 -2.91 32.15
C PRO A 448 -10.88 -3.42 33.22
N SER A 449 -10.53 -4.55 33.85
CA SER A 449 -11.29 -5.11 34.95
C SER A 449 -11.33 -4.20 36.17
N ALA A 450 -10.24 -3.51 36.51
CA ALA A 450 -10.22 -2.58 37.63
C ALA A 450 -11.09 -1.35 37.34
N VAL A 451 -11.00 -0.76 36.13
CA VAL A 451 -11.85 0.40 35.80
C VAL A 451 -13.31 0.02 35.67
N VAL A 452 -13.64 -1.09 35.02
CA VAL A 452 -15.03 -1.57 34.95
C VAL A 452 -15.54 -1.85 36.37
N GLY A 453 -14.78 -2.56 37.20
CA GLY A 453 -15.17 -2.83 38.58
C GLY A 453 -15.39 -1.57 39.40
N ALA A 454 -14.52 -0.57 39.29
CA ALA A 454 -14.68 0.70 39.98
C ALA A 454 -15.87 1.52 39.46
N ALA A 455 -16.04 1.61 38.14
CA ALA A 455 -17.13 2.35 37.52
C ALA A 455 -18.50 1.70 37.79
N HIS A 456 -18.57 0.37 37.67
CA HIS A 456 -19.72 -0.43 38.10
C HIS A 456 -20.03 -0.15 39.57
N THR A 457 -19.06 -0.29 40.47
CA THR A 457 -19.26 -0.08 41.92
C THR A 457 -19.81 1.31 42.20
N ILE A 458 -19.25 2.36 41.57
CA ILE A 458 -19.75 3.73 41.76
C ILE A 458 -21.22 3.84 41.33
N VAL A 459 -21.57 3.35 40.14
CA VAL A 459 -22.95 3.39 39.65
C VAL A 459 -23.88 2.58 40.54
N HIS A 460 -23.45 1.40 40.95
CA HIS A 460 -24.14 0.48 41.85
C HIS A 460 -24.49 1.16 43.18
N GLU A 461 -23.48 1.71 43.87
CA GLU A 461 -23.69 2.35 45.17
C GLU A 461 -24.50 3.64 45.09
N VAL A 462 -24.39 4.37 43.97
CA VAL A 462 -25.23 5.54 43.73
C VAL A 462 -26.69 5.13 43.58
N ARG A 463 -26.99 4.00 42.93
CA ARG A 463 -28.36 3.48 42.88
C ARG A 463 -28.87 3.05 44.26
N HIS A 464 -28.04 2.45 45.11
CA HIS A 464 -28.43 2.22 46.50
C HIS A 464 -28.77 3.52 47.22
N ALA A 465 -27.93 4.54 47.09
CA ALA A 465 -28.21 5.88 47.63
C ALA A 465 -29.54 6.45 47.11
N ARG A 466 -29.94 6.14 45.87
CA ARG A 466 -31.23 6.55 45.26
C ARG A 466 -32.44 5.71 45.68
N GLY A 467 -32.29 4.71 46.54
CA GLY A 467 -33.43 3.93 47.05
C GLY A 467 -33.59 2.54 46.44
N PHE A 468 -32.67 2.10 45.58
CA PHE A 468 -32.71 0.77 44.98
C PHE A 468 -32.07 -0.26 45.92
N PHE A 469 -32.61 -1.47 45.99
CA PHE A 469 -32.12 -2.56 46.84
C PHE A 469 -31.62 -3.72 45.97
N HIS A 470 -30.80 -4.61 46.53
CA HIS A 470 -30.54 -5.91 45.91
C HIS A 470 -31.81 -6.75 45.90
N ASP A 471 -32.00 -7.58 44.87
CA ASP A 471 -33.21 -8.41 44.75
C ASP A 471 -33.31 -9.52 45.82
N ILE A 472 -32.20 -9.84 46.51
CA ILE A 472 -32.17 -10.75 47.66
C ILE A 472 -32.79 -10.11 48.91
N ASP A 473 -32.64 -8.79 49.07
CA ASP A 473 -33.11 -8.06 50.26
C ASP A 473 -34.60 -7.70 50.18
N ARG A 474 -35.15 -7.67 48.96
CA ARG A 474 -36.56 -7.33 48.71
C ARG A 474 -37.21 -8.28 47.68
N PRO A 475 -37.56 -9.52 48.08
CA PRO A 475 -38.13 -10.52 47.17
C PRO A 475 -39.43 -10.12 46.46
N ALA A 476 -40.14 -9.12 46.98
CA ALA A 476 -41.42 -8.61 46.47
C ALA A 476 -41.28 -7.54 45.35
N TYR A 477 -40.07 -7.12 44.98
CA TYR A 477 -39.84 -6.20 43.86
C TYR A 477 -40.15 -6.88 42.52
N GLU A 478 -40.33 -6.10 41.44
CA GLU A 478 -40.43 -6.66 40.08
C GLU A 478 -39.25 -7.61 39.82
N PRO A 479 -39.48 -8.78 39.18
CA PRO A 479 -38.42 -9.77 38.97
C PRO A 479 -37.18 -9.17 38.31
N CYS A 480 -36.05 -9.23 39.02
CA CYS A 480 -34.77 -8.66 38.62
C CYS A 480 -34.77 -7.14 38.41
N GLY A 481 -35.59 -6.40 39.16
CA GLY A 481 -35.56 -4.93 39.14
C GLY A 481 -34.26 -4.40 39.75
N GLY A 482 -33.95 -4.81 40.97
CA GLY A 482 -32.82 -4.28 41.75
C GLY A 482 -31.46 -4.58 41.12
N THR A 483 -31.22 -5.84 40.79
CA THR A 483 -29.97 -6.32 40.21
C THR A 483 -29.79 -5.81 38.78
N ALA A 484 -30.82 -5.77 37.94
CA ALA A 484 -30.67 -5.15 36.62
C ALA A 484 -30.32 -3.67 36.76
N PHE A 485 -31.09 -2.84 37.48
CA PHE A 485 -30.79 -1.41 37.55
C PHE A 485 -29.40 -1.06 38.09
N ALA A 486 -28.86 -1.89 38.98
CA ALA A 486 -27.50 -1.73 39.49
C ALA A 486 -26.42 -2.05 38.43
N ASN A 487 -26.73 -2.95 37.50
CA ASN A 487 -25.85 -3.40 36.41
C ASN A 487 -25.96 -2.58 35.10
N VAL A 488 -26.71 -1.47 35.11
CA VAL A 488 -26.99 -0.69 33.89
C VAL A 488 -25.72 -0.25 33.15
N PHE A 489 -24.64 0.02 33.91
CA PHE A 489 -23.34 0.39 33.35
C PHE A 489 -22.72 -0.75 32.54
N ASP A 490 -22.68 -1.97 33.09
CA ASP A 490 -22.12 -3.14 32.41
C ASP A 490 -22.93 -3.51 31.17
N HIS A 491 -24.26 -3.45 31.27
CA HIS A 491 -25.13 -3.61 30.11
C HIS A 491 -24.79 -2.59 29.02
N ASN A 492 -24.64 -1.31 29.36
CA ASN A 492 -24.38 -0.26 28.38
C ASN A 492 -22.99 -0.40 27.73
N ILE A 493 -21.96 -0.87 28.44
CA ILE A 493 -20.67 -1.21 27.83
C ILE A 493 -20.86 -2.26 26.73
N VAL A 494 -21.63 -3.32 27.02
CA VAL A 494 -21.72 -4.51 26.17
C VAL A 494 -22.69 -4.33 25.01
N ALA A 495 -23.83 -3.68 25.24
CA ALA A 495 -24.96 -3.63 24.32
C ALA A 495 -25.14 -2.28 23.60
N VAL A 496 -24.60 -1.19 24.16
CA VAL A 496 -24.93 0.18 23.68
C VAL A 496 -23.68 0.95 23.23
N CYS A 497 -22.55 0.79 23.91
CA CYS A 497 -21.40 1.65 23.69
C CYS A 497 -20.70 1.39 22.34
N THR A 498 -20.58 2.46 21.54
CA THR A 498 -19.89 2.45 20.24
C THR A 498 -18.50 3.09 20.27
N SER A 499 -18.07 3.66 21.40
CA SER A 499 -16.79 4.36 21.53
C SER A 499 -15.61 3.38 21.41
N ALA A 500 -14.47 3.85 20.91
CA ALA A 500 -13.34 3.00 20.52
C ALA A 500 -12.75 2.16 21.67
N PHE A 501 -12.91 2.58 22.92
CA PHE A 501 -12.45 1.82 24.09
C PHE A 501 -13.44 0.75 24.58
N CYS A 502 -14.71 0.79 24.16
CA CYS A 502 -15.75 -0.10 24.69
C CYS A 502 -15.53 -1.59 24.40
N PRO A 503 -15.00 -1.99 23.23
CA PRO A 503 -14.55 -3.38 23.02
C PRO A 503 -13.49 -3.84 24.03
N LEU A 504 -12.64 -2.95 24.55
CA LEU A 504 -11.61 -3.27 25.55
C LEU A 504 -12.21 -3.59 26.93
N LEU A 505 -13.39 -3.03 27.22
CA LEU A 505 -14.09 -3.19 28.49
C LEU A 505 -15.10 -4.33 28.47
N LYS A 506 -15.56 -4.75 27.28
CA LYS A 506 -16.66 -5.70 27.09
C LYS A 506 -16.55 -6.97 27.93
N SER A 507 -15.43 -7.69 27.85
CA SER A 507 -15.22 -8.93 28.61
C SER A 507 -15.28 -8.72 30.13
N SER A 508 -14.73 -7.60 30.61
CA SER A 508 -14.77 -7.25 32.03
C SER A 508 -16.18 -6.89 32.48
N ALA A 509 -16.94 -6.17 31.66
CA ALA A 509 -18.34 -5.83 31.93
C ALA A 509 -19.25 -7.07 31.90
N GLU A 510 -19.03 -7.99 30.97
CA GLU A 510 -19.74 -9.28 30.94
C GLU A 510 -19.46 -10.09 32.22
N GLY A 511 -18.20 -10.14 32.67
CA GLY A 511 -17.81 -10.83 33.90
C GLY A 511 -18.38 -10.17 35.16
N SER A 512 -18.33 -8.84 35.24
CA SER A 512 -18.89 -8.03 36.33
C SER A 512 -20.40 -8.26 36.46
N TYR A 513 -21.13 -8.16 35.34
CA TYR A 513 -22.56 -8.42 35.27
C TYR A 513 -22.93 -9.82 35.79
N LEU A 514 -22.22 -10.86 35.32
CA LEU A 514 -22.47 -12.23 35.75
C LEU A 514 -22.15 -12.44 37.24
N ASN A 515 -21.12 -11.78 37.77
CA ASN A 515 -20.79 -11.86 39.18
C ASN A 515 -21.90 -11.25 40.05
N ASP A 516 -22.40 -10.06 39.71
CA ASP A 516 -23.44 -9.40 40.50
C ASP A 516 -24.80 -10.13 40.41
N ILE A 517 -25.17 -10.67 39.24
CA ILE A 517 -26.33 -11.56 39.12
C ILE A 517 -26.20 -12.79 40.01
N ASN A 518 -25.02 -13.41 40.04
CA ASN A 518 -24.79 -14.58 40.87
C ASN A 518 -24.69 -14.24 42.35
N TYR A 519 -24.30 -13.02 42.72
CA TYR A 519 -24.35 -12.55 44.10
C TYR A 519 -25.81 -12.36 44.56
N SER A 520 -26.61 -11.64 43.77
CA SER A 520 -27.97 -11.25 44.14
C SER A 520 -29.02 -12.36 43.98
N LEU A 521 -28.84 -13.26 43.00
CA LEU A 521 -29.89 -14.22 42.59
C LEU A 521 -29.33 -15.64 42.40
N LYS A 522 -28.34 -16.04 43.21
CA LYS A 522 -27.75 -17.39 43.12
C LYS A 522 -28.80 -18.48 43.26
N GLY A 523 -29.02 -19.25 42.20
CA GLY A 523 -29.99 -20.35 42.20
C GLY A 523 -31.46 -19.91 42.20
N ASP A 524 -31.73 -18.63 42.03
CA ASP A 524 -33.09 -18.08 41.90
C ASP A 524 -33.46 -17.91 40.42
N ASP A 525 -34.63 -18.44 40.02
CA ASP A 525 -35.09 -18.40 38.62
C ASP A 525 -35.49 -16.99 38.16
N ARG A 526 -35.66 -16.02 39.08
CA ARG A 526 -35.91 -14.60 38.74
C ARG A 526 -34.79 -14.00 37.88
N ARG A 527 -33.58 -14.56 37.91
CA ARG A 527 -32.48 -14.14 37.02
C ARG A 527 -32.73 -14.44 35.53
N PHE A 528 -33.76 -15.21 35.19
CA PHE A 528 -34.18 -15.49 33.81
C PHE A 528 -35.52 -14.83 33.47
N LEU A 529 -35.98 -13.88 34.28
CA LEU A 529 -37.24 -13.15 34.11
C LEU A 529 -36.98 -11.64 34.00
N GLY A 530 -38.01 -10.87 33.63
CA GLY A 530 -37.99 -9.40 33.67
C GLY A 530 -36.79 -8.77 32.94
N LEU A 531 -36.22 -7.74 33.57
CA LEU A 531 -35.10 -6.97 33.01
C LEU A 531 -33.81 -7.81 32.89
N CYS A 532 -33.55 -8.75 33.80
CA CYS A 532 -32.43 -9.69 33.66
C CYS A 532 -32.47 -10.42 32.32
N LYS A 533 -33.62 -11.01 31.96
CA LYS A 533 -33.76 -11.75 30.70
C LYS A 533 -33.55 -10.85 29.49
N GLN A 534 -34.14 -9.66 29.52
CA GLN A 534 -34.01 -8.69 28.45
C GLN A 534 -32.54 -8.30 28.24
N TRP A 535 -31.82 -8.01 29.31
CA TRP A 535 -30.44 -7.57 29.23
C TRP A 535 -29.47 -8.70 28.88
N GLN A 536 -29.67 -9.90 29.41
CA GLN A 536 -28.93 -11.09 28.97
C GLN A 536 -29.09 -11.32 27.46
N THR A 537 -30.30 -11.11 26.93
CA THR A 537 -30.58 -11.19 25.49
C THR A 537 -29.84 -10.09 24.72
N ASN A 538 -29.92 -8.83 25.17
CA ASN A 538 -29.23 -7.69 24.55
C ASN A 538 -27.69 -7.88 24.55
N MET A 539 -27.15 -8.46 25.62
CA MET A 539 -25.72 -8.75 25.78
C MET A 539 -25.27 -10.02 25.03
N GLY A 540 -26.20 -10.78 24.44
CA GLY A 540 -25.91 -11.98 23.67
C GLY A 540 -25.51 -13.18 24.52
N PHE A 541 -25.95 -13.24 25.79
CA PHE A 541 -25.73 -14.40 26.63
C PHE A 541 -26.69 -15.54 26.30
N THR A 542 -26.17 -16.77 26.31
CA THR A 542 -26.99 -17.97 26.27
C THR A 542 -27.33 -18.45 27.68
N ASP A 543 -28.47 -19.10 27.86
CA ASP A 543 -28.87 -19.71 29.15
C ASP A 543 -27.77 -20.65 29.70
N ALA A 544 -27.05 -21.34 28.81
CA ALA A 544 -25.93 -22.20 29.19
C ALA A 544 -24.75 -21.42 29.78
N ARG A 545 -24.42 -20.24 29.22
CA ARG A 545 -23.35 -19.37 29.72
C ARG A 545 -23.70 -18.75 31.08
N VAL A 546 -24.96 -18.35 31.27
CA VAL A 546 -25.46 -17.84 32.56
C VAL A 546 -25.49 -18.95 33.61
N ARG A 547 -25.81 -20.19 33.22
CA ARG A 547 -25.77 -21.37 34.11
C ARG A 547 -24.35 -21.87 34.40
N ALA A 548 -23.38 -21.61 33.51
CA ALA A 548 -21.98 -22.04 33.65
C ALA A 548 -21.14 -21.15 34.59
N GLY A 549 -21.58 -19.93 34.90
CA GLY A 549 -21.02 -19.12 35.98
C GLY A 549 -21.36 -19.63 37.39
N ARG A 550 -21.49 -20.96 37.55
CA ARG A 550 -21.88 -21.67 38.78
C ARG A 550 -20.72 -21.84 39.75
#